data_AF-A0A815L3C3-F1
#
_entry.id   AF-A0A815L3C3-F1
#
_cell.length_a   1.000
_cell.length_b   1.000
_cell.length_c   1.000
_cell.angle_alpha   90.00
_cell.angle_beta   90.00
_cell.angle_gamma   90.00
#
_symmetry.space_group_name_H-M   'P 1'
#
loop_
_entity.id
_entity.type
_entity.pdbx_description
1 polymer ?
#
loop_
_entity_poly.entity_id
_entity_poly.type
_entity_poly.pdbx_seq_one_letter_code
_entity_poly.pdbx_strand_id
1 'polypeptide(L)'
;MSSAIWWSVLDLILISIHVVQNQIMQSSLNLEAPGLDFSPANPIELITTYTGMNSFLSCYTQCNMNPLCRTFVSDIVLPSVCRLYEGSIDTGTIVESSSLTSRVGGLYYYPSLYDVYNQMCDPHVLSSNRYLICVDNVWQCPITTYWNGSMCLNQVYYGDSCTMNGTCRQDVGLQCSPVCQKCLCNSTASWNNMSCVIGQTVCPSSKPPDPCVAAYWPLDGDANDLANTHNGILVGNSSFVMGYIDLAIQCSSTAYINVSYIDFYRRSFTIEFWFYIDNHTGGDIGLIGECMRGDTSTCLHLGLLGGSIPYMGFYFDDSEGSTSILNYQWYHIAFVYNNSVRQRQIYVNGLLENISLSNSLSPTDYLGQYGQVTICKTDPWPLNSITYIDQVSVIQRAKTANEILDDATLIAYYSFDCGSILDSGPNLLESIAVGQTMITGRVKDAILFNSTNAYFRTSSFMTFGIANQSFSIALWIKPVNLRGILVHISNQSTGDGWCMPLLGFNSLGILIAQVSSLMIIVPAFPLNVWTHIVQTFSMQNGLQLYMNGTLYQTVVGAPMTPPYQSMYVSIGSQQMGGSSCMWSAIDPCPYAGGLDELRIYNRQINATEIDSISS
;
A
#
# COMPACT_ATOMS: atom_id res chain seq x y z
N MET A 1 6.24 -64.71 -10.05
CA MET A 1 5.06 -65.09 -9.23
C MET A 1 5.32 -64.50 -7.85
N SER A 2 4.58 -63.54 -7.29
CA SER A 2 3.30 -62.92 -7.63
C SER A 2 3.28 -61.48 -7.11
N SER A 3 2.66 -60.61 -7.91
CA SER A 3 2.19 -59.26 -7.61
C SER A 3 1.11 -59.21 -6.53
N ALA A 4 1.04 -58.10 -5.77
CA ALA A 4 -0.22 -57.44 -5.40
C ALA A 4 0.04 -55.99 -4.98
N ILE A 5 -0.75 -55.07 -5.55
CA ILE A 5 -0.79 -53.62 -5.31
C ILE A 5 -2.23 -53.27 -4.90
N TRP A 6 -2.38 -52.17 -4.11
CA TRP A 6 -3.60 -51.41 -3.74
C TRP A 6 -4.42 -52.01 -2.58
N TRP A 7 -4.94 -51.26 -1.60
CA TRP A 7 -5.68 -49.98 -1.69
C TRP A 7 -5.49 -49.03 -0.49
N SER A 8 -5.47 -47.74 -0.77
CA SER A 8 -5.78 -46.62 0.11
C SER A 8 -7.28 -46.61 0.45
N VAL A 9 -7.64 -46.62 1.73
CA VAL A 9 -9.02 -46.38 2.17
C VAL A 9 -9.12 -44.91 2.56
N LEU A 10 -9.77 -44.12 1.71
CA LEU A 10 -10.48 -42.91 2.14
C LEU A 10 -11.60 -43.41 3.07
N ASP A 11 -11.49 -43.17 4.37
CA ASP A 11 -12.60 -43.37 5.30
C ASP A 11 -13.62 -42.24 5.11
N LEU A 12 -14.41 -42.32 4.03
CA LEU A 12 -15.63 -41.55 3.85
C LEU A 12 -16.68 -42.10 4.81
N ILE A 13 -16.63 -41.65 6.07
CA ILE A 13 -17.66 -41.94 7.06
C ILE A 13 -18.88 -41.05 6.76
N LEU A 14 -19.81 -41.56 5.94
CA LEU A 14 -21.14 -40.98 5.74
C LEU A 14 -21.98 -41.19 7.02
N ILE A 15 -21.86 -40.29 7.99
CA ILE A 15 -22.78 -40.20 9.12
C ILE A 15 -24.01 -39.39 8.70
N SER A 16 -25.12 -40.06 8.41
CA SER A 16 -26.42 -39.44 8.14
C SER A 16 -27.24 -39.36 9.43
N ILE A 17 -27.04 -38.29 10.22
CA ILE A 17 -27.81 -38.07 11.46
C ILE A 17 -29.22 -37.61 11.09
N HIS A 18 -30.18 -38.53 11.13
CA HIS A 18 -31.59 -38.24 10.95
C HIS A 18 -32.18 -37.67 12.25
N VAL A 19 -32.12 -36.35 12.44
CA VAL A 19 -32.96 -35.68 13.45
C VAL A 19 -34.33 -35.45 12.81
N VAL A 20 -35.26 -36.37 13.06
CA VAL A 20 -36.65 -36.30 12.62
C VAL A 20 -37.34 -35.15 13.37
N GLN A 21 -37.47 -33.96 12.75
CA GLN A 21 -38.71 -33.14 12.78
C GLN A 21 -38.69 -31.78 12.05
N ASN A 22 -37.69 -31.42 11.23
CA ASN A 22 -37.82 -30.28 10.32
C ASN A 22 -36.85 -30.42 9.13
N GLN A 23 -37.26 -30.09 7.91
CA GLN A 23 -36.43 -30.12 6.68
C GLN A 23 -35.26 -29.11 6.68
N ILE A 24 -34.90 -28.58 7.83
CA ILE A 24 -33.94 -27.49 8.04
C ILE A 24 -32.51 -28.04 8.24
N MET A 25 -32.33 -29.35 8.52
CA MET A 25 -31.09 -29.90 9.12
C MET A 25 -30.45 -31.10 8.40
N GLN A 26 -30.89 -31.47 7.18
CA GLN A 26 -30.20 -32.54 6.43
C GLN A 26 -28.93 -31.97 5.79
N SER A 27 -27.77 -32.27 6.36
CA SER A 27 -26.46 -32.03 5.74
C SER A 27 -25.64 -33.33 5.77
N SER A 28 -24.90 -33.61 4.71
CA SER A 28 -23.89 -34.67 4.74
C SER A 28 -22.58 -34.10 5.24
N LEU A 29 -21.93 -34.79 6.16
CA LEU A 29 -20.65 -34.40 6.73
C LEU A 29 -19.53 -35.13 6.00
N ASN A 30 -18.54 -34.39 5.51
CA ASN A 30 -17.24 -34.93 5.13
C ASN A 30 -16.23 -34.63 6.24
N LEU A 31 -15.36 -35.59 6.53
CA LEU A 31 -14.42 -35.52 7.64
C LEU A 31 -13.01 -35.81 7.17
N GLU A 32 -12.11 -34.89 7.46
CA GLU A 32 -10.68 -35.07 7.19
C GLU A 32 -10.01 -35.91 8.29
N ALA A 33 -8.81 -36.40 7.95
CA ALA A 33 -7.96 -37.12 8.88
C ALA A 33 -7.62 -36.26 10.13
N PRO A 34 -7.40 -36.88 11.31
CA PRO A 34 -6.91 -36.17 12.48
C PRO A 34 -5.51 -35.58 12.25
N GLY A 35 -5.19 -34.50 12.96
CA GLY A 35 -3.93 -33.78 12.82
C GLY A 35 -3.96 -32.69 11.75
N LEU A 36 -5.15 -32.32 11.27
CA LEU A 36 -5.34 -31.32 10.21
C LEU A 36 -6.06 -30.08 10.73
N ASP A 37 -5.80 -28.96 10.08
CA ASP A 37 -6.43 -27.66 10.31
C ASP A 37 -6.92 -27.07 8.98
N PHE A 38 -7.83 -26.10 9.06
CA PHE A 38 -8.38 -25.39 7.92
C PHE A 38 -7.86 -23.95 7.92
N SER A 39 -7.16 -23.58 6.86
CA SER A 39 -6.80 -22.21 6.56
C SER A 39 -7.79 -21.66 5.51
N PRO A 40 -8.72 -20.76 5.91
CA PRO A 40 -9.70 -20.19 4.98
C PRO A 40 -9.02 -19.37 3.87
N ALA A 41 -9.72 -19.15 2.76
CA ALA A 41 -9.21 -18.31 1.67
C ALA A 41 -9.11 -16.84 2.11
N ASN A 42 -10.07 -16.41 2.94
CA ASN A 42 -10.09 -15.08 3.55
C ASN A 42 -10.32 -15.16 5.07
N PRO A 43 -9.60 -14.37 5.91
CA PRO A 43 -9.82 -14.33 7.36
C PRO A 43 -11.27 -13.99 7.77
N ILE A 44 -12.00 -13.24 6.95
CA ILE A 44 -13.42 -12.88 7.18
C ILE A 44 -14.32 -14.12 7.25
N GLU A 45 -13.91 -15.25 6.66
CA GLU A 45 -14.69 -16.49 6.68
C GLU A 45 -14.84 -17.08 8.08
N LEU A 46 -14.01 -16.71 9.07
CA LEU A 46 -14.16 -17.19 10.45
C LEU A 46 -15.40 -16.57 11.09
N ILE A 47 -16.44 -17.38 11.26
CA ILE A 47 -17.70 -16.96 11.86
C ILE A 47 -17.53 -16.75 13.37
N THR A 48 -16.97 -17.75 14.06
CA THR A 48 -16.81 -17.72 15.51
C THR A 48 -15.85 -18.80 16.01
N THR A 49 -15.32 -18.58 17.21
CA THR A 49 -14.51 -19.55 17.96
C THR A 49 -15.14 -19.81 19.32
N TYR A 50 -15.38 -21.08 19.61
CA TYR A 50 -15.88 -21.54 20.91
C TYR A 50 -14.76 -22.24 21.67
N THR A 51 -14.75 -22.08 22.99
CA THR A 51 -13.85 -22.78 23.90
C THR A 51 -14.63 -23.74 24.80
N GLY A 52 -13.97 -24.77 25.33
CA GLY A 52 -14.59 -25.75 26.23
C GLY A 52 -15.48 -26.81 25.54
N MET A 53 -15.49 -26.86 24.21
CA MET A 53 -16.16 -27.93 23.46
C MET A 53 -15.31 -29.20 23.42
N ASN A 54 -15.66 -30.14 24.29
CA ASN A 54 -14.92 -31.38 24.52
C ASN A 54 -15.27 -32.53 23.54
N SER A 55 -16.06 -32.28 22.51
CA SER A 55 -16.37 -33.30 21.51
C SER A 55 -16.54 -32.73 20.11
N PHE A 56 -16.10 -33.52 19.13
CA PHE A 56 -16.31 -33.23 17.71
C PHE A 56 -17.80 -33.06 17.37
N LEU A 57 -18.66 -33.92 17.93
CA LEU A 57 -20.11 -33.87 17.68
C LEU A 57 -20.73 -32.57 18.19
N SER A 58 -20.24 -32.02 19.30
CA SER A 58 -20.66 -30.71 19.80
C SER A 58 -20.29 -29.60 18.81
N CYS A 59 -19.07 -29.62 18.27
CA CYS A 59 -18.63 -28.63 17.28
C CYS A 59 -19.44 -28.72 15.98
N TYR A 60 -19.65 -29.93 15.46
CA TYR A 60 -20.55 -30.20 14.34
C TYR A 60 -21.97 -29.66 14.58
N THR A 61 -22.52 -29.87 15.79
CA THR A 61 -23.87 -29.42 16.12
C THR A 61 -23.97 -27.89 16.08
N GLN A 62 -22.95 -27.17 16.56
CA GLN A 62 -22.89 -25.71 16.44
C GLN A 62 -22.80 -25.26 14.99
N CYS A 63 -21.98 -25.93 14.16
CA CYS A 63 -21.94 -25.64 12.72
C CYS A 63 -23.29 -25.88 12.05
N ASN A 64 -23.96 -26.99 12.35
CA ASN A 64 -25.24 -27.34 11.72
C ASN A 64 -26.38 -26.38 12.14
N MET A 65 -26.34 -25.85 13.37
CA MET A 65 -27.30 -24.83 13.83
C MET A 65 -27.04 -23.44 13.26
N ASN A 66 -25.83 -23.15 12.79
CA ASN A 66 -25.49 -21.87 12.16
C ASN A 66 -25.73 -21.97 10.64
N PRO A 67 -26.66 -21.21 10.03
CA PRO A 67 -27.00 -21.34 8.61
C PRO A 67 -25.86 -20.96 7.66
N LEU A 68 -24.85 -20.20 8.12
CA LEU A 68 -23.71 -19.76 7.32
C LEU A 68 -22.54 -20.77 7.37
N CYS A 69 -22.40 -21.57 8.42
CA CYS A 69 -21.21 -22.41 8.62
C CYS A 69 -21.06 -23.51 7.56
N ARG A 70 -20.05 -23.51 6.71
CA ARG A 70 -19.80 -24.60 5.74
C ARG A 70 -18.70 -25.55 6.21
N THR A 71 -17.72 -25.03 6.94
CA THR A 71 -16.57 -25.81 7.44
C THR A 71 -16.38 -25.55 8.93
N PHE A 72 -15.89 -26.53 9.68
CA PHE A 72 -15.53 -26.35 11.07
C PHE A 72 -14.26 -27.11 11.42
N VAL A 73 -13.53 -26.60 12.41
CA VAL A 73 -12.36 -27.26 12.98
C VAL A 73 -12.64 -27.54 14.44
N SER A 74 -12.51 -28.80 14.85
CA SER A 74 -12.66 -29.22 16.25
C SER A 74 -11.33 -29.73 16.76
N ASP A 75 -10.85 -29.13 17.85
CA ASP A 75 -9.74 -29.64 18.64
C ASP A 75 -10.19 -29.89 20.08
N ILE A 76 -10.06 -31.14 20.52
CA ILE A 76 -10.54 -31.61 21.82
C ILE A 76 -9.46 -31.57 22.91
N VAL A 77 -8.21 -31.21 22.59
CA VAL A 77 -7.14 -31.02 23.59
C VAL A 77 -7.29 -29.68 24.28
N LEU A 78 -7.01 -29.63 25.60
CA LEU A 78 -7.18 -28.42 26.39
C LEU A 78 -6.11 -27.34 26.06
N PRO A 79 -6.53 -26.07 25.83
CA PRO A 79 -7.93 -25.61 25.82
C PRO A 79 -8.65 -26.08 24.55
N SER A 80 -9.78 -26.78 24.70
CA SER A 80 -10.51 -27.34 23.55
C SER A 80 -11.15 -26.21 22.75
N VAL A 81 -10.93 -26.21 21.44
CA VAL A 81 -11.36 -25.15 20.52
C VAL A 81 -12.25 -25.72 19.43
N CYS A 82 -13.29 -24.98 19.08
CA CYS A 82 -14.11 -25.24 17.91
C CYS A 82 -14.29 -23.96 17.11
N ARG A 83 -13.81 -23.95 15.86
CA ARG A 83 -13.91 -22.81 14.94
C ARG A 83 -14.91 -23.13 13.85
N LEU A 84 -15.80 -22.20 13.56
CA LEU A 84 -16.79 -22.31 12.50
C LEU A 84 -16.45 -21.33 11.37
N TYR A 85 -16.53 -21.79 10.13
CA TYR A 85 -16.18 -21.03 8.94
C TYR A 85 -17.31 -21.00 7.93
N GLU A 86 -17.47 -19.86 7.27
CA GLU A 86 -18.39 -19.68 6.16
C GLU A 86 -17.87 -20.34 4.87
N GLY A 87 -16.56 -20.40 4.67
CA GLY A 87 -15.91 -21.02 3.51
C GLY A 87 -16.18 -22.52 3.38
N SER A 88 -16.42 -22.99 2.15
CA SER A 88 -16.46 -24.43 1.87
C SER A 88 -15.08 -25.05 2.09
N ILE A 89 -15.05 -26.34 2.38
CA ILE A 89 -13.79 -27.07 2.56
C ILE A 89 -12.93 -27.01 1.28
N ASP A 90 -13.58 -26.91 0.12
CA ASP A 90 -12.92 -26.85 -1.20
C ASP A 90 -12.38 -25.47 -1.56
N THR A 91 -12.77 -24.41 -0.84
CA THR A 91 -12.32 -23.03 -1.15
C THR A 91 -11.13 -22.60 -0.30
N GLY A 92 -10.91 -23.23 0.86
CA GLY A 92 -9.73 -23.01 1.68
C GLY A 92 -8.63 -24.05 1.43
N THR A 93 -7.62 -24.04 2.30
CA THR A 93 -6.52 -25.01 2.26
C THR A 93 -6.50 -25.84 3.54
N ILE A 94 -6.35 -27.15 3.40
CA ILE A 94 -6.15 -28.07 4.53
C ILE A 94 -4.65 -28.14 4.81
N VAL A 95 -4.27 -27.83 6.04
CA VAL A 95 -2.88 -27.75 6.48
C VAL A 95 -2.63 -28.68 7.67
N GLU A 96 -1.36 -29.00 7.94
CA GLU A 96 -1.02 -29.76 9.14
C GLU A 96 -1.28 -28.94 10.40
N SER A 97 -1.93 -29.55 11.39
CA SER A 97 -2.16 -28.95 12.70
C SER A 97 -1.03 -29.27 13.66
N SER A 98 -0.74 -28.33 14.56
CA SER A 98 0.11 -28.61 15.74
C SER A 98 -0.53 -29.60 16.72
N SER A 99 -1.84 -29.82 16.61
CA SER A 99 -2.61 -30.71 17.45
C SER A 99 -3.04 -31.97 16.70
N LEU A 100 -2.57 -33.14 17.18
CA LEU A 100 -2.94 -34.45 16.64
C LEU A 100 -4.42 -34.79 16.81
N THR A 101 -5.15 -34.05 17.64
CA THR A 101 -6.59 -34.22 17.86
C THR A 101 -7.45 -33.24 17.07
N SER A 102 -6.84 -32.25 16.42
CA SER A 102 -7.54 -31.34 15.51
C SER A 102 -8.11 -32.11 14.33
N ARG A 103 -9.37 -31.82 13.99
CA ARG A 103 -10.08 -32.41 12.86
C ARG A 103 -10.88 -31.34 12.13
N VAL A 104 -10.84 -31.39 10.80
CA VAL A 104 -11.63 -30.55 9.91
C VAL A 104 -12.88 -31.31 9.45
N GLY A 105 -14.04 -30.68 9.53
CA GLY A 105 -15.30 -31.19 9.00
C GLY A 105 -15.94 -30.21 8.04
N GLY A 106 -16.37 -30.68 6.86
CA GLY A 106 -17.09 -29.90 5.86
C GLY A 106 -18.53 -30.39 5.69
N LEU A 107 -19.47 -29.46 5.59
CA LEU A 107 -20.85 -29.77 5.23
C LEU A 107 -20.97 -29.80 3.70
N TYR A 108 -21.40 -30.92 3.15
CA TYR A 108 -21.48 -31.15 1.71
C TYR A 108 -22.89 -30.87 1.17
N TYR A 109 -22.93 -30.29 -0.02
CA TYR A 109 -24.11 -29.73 -0.67
C TYR A 109 -24.37 -30.43 -1.99
N TYR A 110 -25.57 -30.98 -2.16
CA TYR A 110 -25.98 -31.60 -3.42
C TYR A 110 -26.79 -30.61 -4.26
N PRO A 111 -26.56 -30.54 -5.60
CA PRO A 111 -27.35 -29.71 -6.50
C PRO A 111 -28.86 -29.97 -6.41
N SER A 112 -29.28 -31.22 -6.14
CA SER A 112 -30.70 -31.60 -5.98
C SER A 112 -31.42 -30.89 -4.83
N LEU A 113 -30.68 -30.32 -3.87
CA LEU A 113 -31.28 -29.53 -2.77
C LEU A 113 -31.72 -28.14 -3.23
N TYR A 114 -31.39 -27.76 -4.47
CA TYR A 114 -31.66 -26.45 -5.06
C TYR A 114 -32.70 -26.49 -6.19
N ASP A 115 -33.36 -27.64 -6.43
CA ASP A 115 -34.32 -27.83 -7.53
C ASP A 115 -35.50 -26.84 -7.49
N VAL A 116 -35.82 -26.30 -6.32
CA VAL A 116 -36.88 -25.31 -6.11
C VAL A 116 -36.42 -23.86 -6.25
N TYR A 117 -35.14 -23.61 -6.58
CA TYR A 117 -34.62 -22.26 -6.82
C TYR A 117 -35.45 -21.52 -7.87
N ASN A 118 -35.76 -20.25 -7.59
CA ASN A 118 -36.61 -19.39 -8.41
C ASN A 118 -38.07 -19.86 -8.59
N GLN A 119 -38.54 -20.84 -7.80
CA GLN A 119 -39.94 -21.23 -7.73
C GLN A 119 -40.66 -20.52 -6.57
N MET A 120 -42.00 -20.48 -6.61
CA MET A 120 -42.80 -19.89 -5.52
C MET A 120 -42.58 -20.62 -4.20
N CYS A 121 -42.45 -19.87 -3.11
CA CYS A 121 -42.31 -20.44 -1.78
C CYS A 121 -43.60 -21.17 -1.35
N ASP A 122 -43.44 -22.31 -0.69
CA ASP A 122 -44.56 -23.02 -0.06
C ASP A 122 -44.97 -22.29 1.24
N PRO A 123 -46.21 -21.79 1.37
CA PRO A 123 -46.69 -21.11 2.57
C PRO A 123 -46.75 -22.00 3.83
N HIS A 124 -46.57 -23.32 3.68
CA HIS A 124 -46.59 -24.29 4.79
C HIS A 124 -45.20 -24.75 5.26
N VAL A 125 -44.12 -24.36 4.57
CA VAL A 125 -42.74 -24.68 4.99
C VAL A 125 -42.21 -23.54 5.87
N LEU A 126 -41.70 -23.90 7.06
CA LEU A 126 -41.07 -22.95 7.98
C LEU A 126 -39.98 -22.14 7.24
N SER A 127 -40.10 -20.82 7.33
CA SER A 127 -39.23 -19.80 6.76
C SER A 127 -37.74 -20.19 6.74
N SER A 128 -37.16 -20.24 5.54
CA SER A 128 -35.71 -20.37 5.25
C SER A 128 -34.99 -21.63 5.76
N ASN A 129 -34.15 -22.22 4.90
CA ASN A 129 -33.15 -23.21 5.30
C ASN A 129 -31.74 -22.72 4.91
N ARG A 130 -30.69 -23.52 5.19
CA ARG A 130 -29.30 -23.13 4.89
C ARG A 130 -28.96 -23.10 3.40
N TYR A 131 -29.81 -23.71 2.58
CA TYR A 131 -29.65 -23.86 1.13
C TYR A 131 -30.33 -22.74 0.37
N LEU A 132 -31.57 -22.39 0.74
CA LEU A 132 -32.43 -21.42 0.10
C LEU A 132 -33.24 -20.64 1.16
N ILE A 133 -33.40 -19.35 0.92
CA ILE A 133 -34.23 -18.43 1.71
C ILE A 133 -35.42 -17.98 0.84
N CYS A 134 -36.57 -17.75 1.46
CA CYS A 134 -37.70 -17.20 0.75
C CYS A 134 -37.61 -15.67 0.76
N VAL A 135 -37.42 -15.06 -0.41
CA VAL A 135 -37.36 -13.60 -0.60
C VAL A 135 -38.42 -13.22 -1.62
N ASP A 136 -39.31 -12.30 -1.28
CA ASP A 136 -40.41 -11.85 -2.15
C ASP A 136 -41.26 -13.00 -2.73
N ASN A 137 -41.58 -14.00 -1.90
CA ASN A 137 -42.32 -15.23 -2.26
C ASN A 137 -41.64 -16.15 -3.28
N VAL A 138 -40.34 -16.00 -3.51
CA VAL A 138 -39.56 -16.89 -4.37
C VAL A 138 -38.35 -17.44 -3.63
N TRP A 139 -38.00 -18.70 -3.87
CA TRP A 139 -36.78 -19.30 -3.32
C TRP A 139 -35.53 -18.68 -3.95
N GLN A 140 -34.69 -18.08 -3.12
CA GLN A 140 -33.46 -17.40 -3.52
C GLN A 140 -32.27 -17.93 -2.72
N CYS A 141 -31.06 -17.63 -3.20
CA CYS A 141 -29.85 -17.94 -2.46
C CYS A 141 -29.80 -17.18 -1.14
N PRO A 142 -29.30 -17.82 -0.05
CA PRO A 142 -29.02 -17.14 1.21
C PRO A 142 -28.13 -15.91 1.03
N ILE A 143 -28.17 -15.00 2.00
CA ILE A 143 -27.18 -13.90 2.08
C ILE A 143 -25.76 -14.47 1.95
N THR A 144 -24.85 -13.65 1.42
CA THR A 144 -23.43 -13.98 1.17
C THR A 144 -23.18 -15.15 0.22
N THR A 145 -24.21 -15.62 -0.50
CA THR A 145 -24.10 -16.64 -1.55
C THR A 145 -24.71 -16.15 -2.86
N TYR A 146 -24.29 -16.73 -3.98
CA TYR A 146 -24.78 -16.40 -5.32
C TYR A 146 -25.12 -17.67 -6.11
N TRP A 147 -26.10 -17.55 -7.01
CA TRP A 147 -26.49 -18.65 -7.88
C TRP A 147 -25.48 -18.83 -9.01
N ASN A 148 -24.85 -20.00 -9.09
CA ASN A 148 -23.89 -20.31 -10.16
C ASN A 148 -24.53 -20.97 -11.40
N GLY A 149 -25.86 -21.16 -11.41
CA GLY A 149 -26.57 -21.94 -12.42
C GLY A 149 -27.05 -23.33 -11.95
N SER A 150 -26.53 -23.83 -10.83
CA SER A 150 -26.83 -25.17 -10.31
C SER A 150 -27.05 -25.23 -8.79
N MET A 151 -26.33 -24.40 -8.03
CA MET A 151 -26.42 -24.31 -6.57
C MET A 151 -25.98 -22.92 -6.10
N CYS A 152 -26.32 -22.57 -4.86
CA CYS A 152 -25.82 -21.35 -4.24
C CYS A 152 -24.39 -21.57 -3.72
N LEU A 153 -23.43 -20.87 -4.32
CA LEU A 153 -22.03 -20.85 -3.89
C LEU A 153 -21.74 -19.62 -3.05
N ASN A 154 -20.72 -19.67 -2.20
CA ASN A 154 -20.28 -18.50 -1.45
C ASN A 154 -19.85 -17.40 -2.41
N GLN A 155 -20.27 -16.17 -2.13
CA GLN A 155 -19.74 -14.98 -2.79
C GLN A 155 -18.23 -14.86 -2.53
N VAL A 156 -17.52 -14.32 -3.51
CA VAL A 156 -16.05 -14.25 -3.51
C VAL A 156 -15.55 -12.88 -3.02
N TYR A 157 -14.28 -12.83 -2.64
CA TYR A 157 -13.66 -11.71 -1.91
C TYR A 157 -12.85 -10.79 -2.81
N TYR A 158 -12.20 -9.79 -2.21
CA TYR A 158 -11.41 -8.79 -2.93
C TYR A 158 -10.33 -9.44 -3.83
N GLY A 159 -10.29 -9.06 -5.10
CA GLY A 159 -9.34 -9.57 -6.09
C GLY A 159 -9.76 -10.88 -6.78
N ASP A 160 -10.81 -11.55 -6.29
CA ASP A 160 -11.34 -12.76 -6.92
C ASP A 160 -12.07 -12.43 -8.21
N SER A 161 -12.05 -13.38 -9.15
CA SER A 161 -12.71 -13.22 -10.44
C SER A 161 -14.22 -13.20 -10.31
N CYS A 162 -14.88 -12.34 -11.05
CA CYS A 162 -16.33 -12.17 -11.03
C CYS A 162 -16.87 -11.88 -12.43
N THR A 163 -18.14 -12.25 -12.64
CA THR A 163 -18.85 -12.00 -13.91
C THR A 163 -20.00 -11.00 -13.73
N MET A 164 -20.55 -10.91 -12.52
CA MET A 164 -21.63 -10.00 -12.17
C MET A 164 -21.51 -9.57 -10.70
N ASN A 165 -22.07 -8.41 -10.35
CA ASN A 165 -21.97 -7.85 -8.99
C ASN A 165 -22.41 -8.81 -7.88
N GLY A 166 -23.45 -9.61 -8.13
CA GLY A 166 -23.94 -10.60 -7.16
C GLY A 166 -22.95 -11.71 -6.84
N THR A 167 -21.84 -11.85 -7.59
CA THR A 167 -20.76 -12.81 -7.32
C THR A 167 -19.89 -12.35 -6.14
N CYS A 168 -19.74 -11.05 -5.96
CA CYS A 168 -18.86 -10.45 -4.96
C CYS A 168 -19.55 -10.33 -3.60
N ARG A 169 -18.78 -10.34 -2.52
CA ARG A 169 -19.29 -10.09 -1.17
C ARG A 169 -19.76 -8.64 -0.99
N GLN A 170 -21.05 -8.42 -1.25
CA GLN A 170 -21.65 -7.08 -1.25
C GLN A 170 -21.86 -6.51 0.16
N ASP A 171 -22.00 -7.38 1.15
CA ASP A 171 -22.13 -7.01 2.57
C ASP A 171 -20.85 -6.36 3.11
N VAL A 172 -19.69 -6.68 2.54
CA VAL A 172 -18.42 -6.00 2.78
C VAL A 172 -18.11 -4.94 1.71
N GLY A 173 -19.12 -4.53 0.93
CA GLY A 173 -19.06 -3.42 -0.02
C GLY A 173 -18.29 -3.69 -1.32
N LEU A 174 -17.99 -4.95 -1.64
CA LEU A 174 -17.37 -5.31 -2.91
C LEU A 174 -18.39 -5.34 -4.05
N GLN A 175 -17.92 -4.96 -5.24
CA GLN A 175 -18.67 -5.04 -6.49
C GLN A 175 -17.78 -5.63 -7.59
N CYS A 176 -18.40 -6.20 -8.62
CA CYS A 176 -17.67 -6.73 -9.74
C CYS A 176 -17.23 -5.59 -10.65
N SER A 177 -15.92 -5.37 -10.76
CA SER A 177 -15.40 -4.34 -11.66
C SER A 177 -15.75 -4.70 -13.11
N PRO A 178 -16.47 -3.84 -13.85
CA PRO A 178 -16.77 -4.08 -15.24
C PRO A 178 -15.51 -3.99 -16.12
N VAL A 179 -14.44 -3.37 -15.61
CA VAL A 179 -13.16 -3.21 -16.31
C VAL A 179 -12.26 -4.41 -16.06
N CYS A 180 -12.17 -4.88 -14.81
CA CYS A 180 -11.16 -5.86 -14.41
C CYS A 180 -11.72 -7.28 -14.25
N GLN A 181 -13.06 -7.43 -14.25
CA GLN A 181 -13.73 -8.70 -13.92
C GLN A 181 -13.26 -9.28 -12.58
N LYS A 182 -12.94 -8.39 -11.64
CA LYS A 182 -12.52 -8.70 -10.28
C LYS A 182 -13.44 -8.05 -9.27
N CYS A 183 -13.65 -8.70 -8.13
CA CYS A 183 -14.34 -8.10 -7.00
C CYS A 183 -13.46 -7.03 -6.37
N LEU A 184 -13.85 -5.78 -6.54
CA LEU A 184 -13.14 -4.60 -6.05
C LEU A 184 -14.10 -3.71 -5.28
N CYS A 185 -13.58 -2.79 -4.48
CA CYS A 185 -14.41 -1.75 -3.91
C CYS A 185 -14.92 -0.79 -4.99
N ASN A 186 -16.00 -0.07 -4.69
CA ASN A 186 -16.43 1.02 -5.56
C ASN A 186 -15.35 2.10 -5.66
N SER A 187 -15.35 2.91 -6.72
CA SER A 187 -14.33 3.96 -6.96
C SER A 187 -14.22 5.00 -5.83
N THR A 188 -15.20 5.04 -4.92
CA THR A 188 -15.25 5.92 -3.74
C THR A 188 -14.92 5.18 -2.44
N ALA A 189 -14.48 3.92 -2.49
CA ALA A 189 -14.20 3.09 -1.33
C ALA A 189 -12.92 2.26 -1.52
N SER A 190 -12.22 1.97 -0.43
CA SER A 190 -10.99 1.16 -0.43
C SER A 190 -11.14 -0.10 0.43
N TRP A 191 -10.40 -1.15 0.09
CA TRP A 191 -10.43 -2.43 0.82
C TRP A 191 -9.45 -2.40 1.98
N ASN A 192 -9.95 -2.50 3.22
CA ASN A 192 -9.12 -2.48 4.43
C ASN A 192 -8.79 -3.89 4.98
N ASN A 193 -8.81 -4.92 4.13
CA ASN A 193 -8.76 -6.35 4.47
C ASN A 193 -10.01 -6.94 5.12
N MET A 194 -11.03 -6.14 5.46
CA MET A 194 -12.28 -6.60 6.04
C MET A 194 -13.53 -6.12 5.29
N SER A 195 -13.54 -4.87 4.83
CA SER A 195 -14.65 -4.26 4.09
C SER A 195 -14.22 -3.06 3.25
N CYS A 196 -15.09 -2.69 2.31
CA CYS A 196 -15.01 -1.46 1.54
C CYS A 196 -15.63 -0.32 2.35
N VAL A 197 -14.84 0.73 2.59
CA VAL A 197 -15.24 1.88 3.42
C VAL A 197 -15.33 3.16 2.57
N ILE A 198 -16.45 3.90 2.67
CA ILE A 198 -16.72 5.12 1.89
C ILE A 198 -16.23 6.36 2.66
N GLY A 199 -15.38 7.16 2.02
CA GLY A 199 -15.06 8.57 2.29
C GLY A 199 -15.25 9.12 3.72
N GLN A 200 -14.25 8.96 4.59
CA GLN A 200 -13.56 10.14 5.08
C GLN A 200 -12.34 10.34 4.17
N THR A 201 -12.00 11.59 3.88
CA THR A 201 -10.79 12.00 3.17
C THR A 201 -9.61 11.36 3.88
N VAL A 202 -9.23 10.19 3.38
CA VAL A 202 -8.06 9.45 3.76
C VAL A 202 -7.60 8.70 2.53
N CYS A 203 -6.49 9.21 2.01
CA CYS A 203 -5.59 8.73 0.97
C CYS A 203 -6.08 7.74 -0.11
N PRO A 204 -5.87 8.06 -1.41
CA PRO A 204 -5.76 7.06 -2.45
C PRO A 204 -4.76 5.98 -2.04
N SER A 205 -4.86 4.78 -2.62
CA SER A 205 -3.96 3.66 -2.38
C SER A 205 -2.50 4.02 -2.74
N SER A 206 -1.79 4.62 -1.78
CA SER A 206 -0.55 5.37 -1.96
C SER A 206 0.39 5.33 -0.73
N LYS A 207 0.05 4.52 0.27
CA LYS A 207 0.97 3.85 1.20
C LYS A 207 0.30 2.47 1.36
N PRO A 208 1.01 1.32 1.24
CA PRO A 208 0.34 0.02 1.20
C PRO A 208 -0.44 -0.20 2.50
N PRO A 209 -1.39 -1.16 2.55
CA PRO A 209 -2.33 -1.40 3.65
C PRO A 209 -1.58 -1.74 4.94
N ASP A 210 -0.98 -0.75 5.55
CA ASP A 210 -0.46 -0.81 6.87
C ASP A 210 -1.66 -0.52 7.76
N PRO A 211 -2.32 -1.55 8.32
CA PRO A 211 -3.49 -1.35 9.18
C PRO A 211 -3.15 -0.50 10.42
N CYS A 212 -1.88 -0.11 10.60
CA CYS A 212 -1.38 0.67 11.70
C CYS A 212 -1.19 2.18 11.39
N VAL A 213 -1.56 2.73 10.24
CA VAL A 213 -1.50 4.20 10.05
C VAL A 213 -2.44 4.89 11.05
N ALA A 214 -1.89 5.70 11.95
CA ALA A 214 -2.65 6.44 12.96
C ALA A 214 -3.11 7.81 12.46
N ALA A 215 -2.24 8.52 11.74
CA ALA A 215 -2.50 9.86 11.25
C ALA A 215 -1.58 10.21 10.07
N TYR A 216 -2.05 11.05 9.17
CA TYR A 216 -1.29 11.57 8.04
C TYR A 216 -1.72 13.00 7.71
N TRP A 217 -0.79 13.95 7.73
CA TRP A 217 -1.03 15.35 7.36
C TRP A 217 -0.13 15.72 6.18
N PRO A 218 -0.71 15.85 4.96
CA PRO A 218 0.02 16.40 3.82
C PRO A 218 0.48 17.83 4.08
N LEU A 219 -0.36 18.62 4.78
CA LEU A 219 -0.15 20.05 5.03
C LEU A 219 -0.28 20.93 3.78
N ASP A 220 -1.12 20.47 2.84
CA ASP A 220 -1.42 21.14 1.56
C ASP A 220 -2.48 22.25 1.67
N GLY A 221 -2.25 23.21 2.57
CA GLY A 221 -3.15 24.37 2.77
C GLY A 221 -4.08 24.26 3.97
N ASP A 222 -4.11 23.12 4.65
CA ASP A 222 -4.78 22.92 5.93
C ASP A 222 -4.02 21.92 6.84
N ALA A 223 -4.57 21.61 8.01
CA ALA A 223 -4.02 20.64 8.96
C ALA A 223 -4.94 19.42 9.14
N ASN A 224 -5.70 19.03 8.11
CA ASN A 224 -6.59 17.88 8.18
C ASN A 224 -5.80 16.56 8.14
N ASP A 225 -6.22 15.62 8.97
CA ASP A 225 -5.71 14.25 8.96
C ASP A 225 -6.37 13.48 7.82
N LEU A 226 -5.56 13.10 6.84
CA LEU A 226 -5.93 12.23 5.74
C LEU A 226 -5.62 10.76 6.05
N ALA A 227 -5.49 10.31 7.29
CA ALA A 227 -5.49 8.88 7.62
C ALA A 227 -6.64 8.47 8.55
N ASN A 228 -7.02 9.31 9.51
CA ASN A 228 -8.14 9.02 10.42
C ASN A 228 -8.85 10.32 10.87
N THR A 229 -8.98 10.53 12.18
CA THR A 229 -9.76 11.62 12.77
C THR A 229 -8.91 12.60 13.61
N HIS A 230 -7.59 12.51 13.53
CA HIS A 230 -6.66 13.35 14.29
C HIS A 230 -6.41 14.71 13.59
N ASN A 231 -7.47 15.41 13.20
CA ASN A 231 -7.35 16.72 12.57
C ASN A 231 -6.60 17.71 13.47
N GLY A 232 -5.65 18.42 12.88
CA GLY A 232 -4.86 19.45 13.54
C GLY A 232 -5.59 20.78 13.66
N ILE A 233 -5.27 21.52 14.72
CA ILE A 233 -5.70 22.88 14.97
C ILE A 233 -4.49 23.78 14.81
N LEU A 234 -4.53 24.67 13.80
CA LEU A 234 -3.50 25.68 13.60
C LEU A 234 -3.51 26.68 14.77
N VAL A 235 -2.34 26.92 15.36
CA VAL A 235 -2.13 27.89 16.43
C VAL A 235 -1.22 29.00 15.95
N GLY A 236 -1.58 30.25 16.24
CA GLY A 236 -0.83 31.43 15.82
C GLY A 236 -1.03 31.76 14.33
N ASN A 237 -0.09 32.53 13.78
CA ASN A 237 -0.13 32.96 12.38
C ASN A 237 0.71 32.01 11.51
N SER A 238 0.19 30.80 11.26
CA SER A 238 0.78 29.87 10.31
C SER A 238 0.41 30.22 8.87
N SER A 239 1.32 30.00 7.93
CA SER A 239 1.08 30.17 6.49
C SER A 239 1.52 28.92 5.73
N PHE A 240 1.01 28.73 4.52
CA PHE A 240 1.43 27.63 3.65
C PHE A 240 2.29 28.17 2.51
N VAL A 241 3.41 27.51 2.25
CA VAL A 241 4.40 27.89 1.23
C VAL A 241 4.72 26.66 0.37
N MET A 242 5.54 26.82 -0.67
CA MET A 242 5.97 25.69 -1.50
C MET A 242 6.68 24.63 -0.65
N GLY A 243 6.15 23.40 -0.66
CA GLY A 243 6.63 22.27 0.12
C GLY A 243 7.64 21.40 -0.60
N TYR A 244 7.93 20.24 -0.01
CA TYR A 244 8.62 19.15 -0.68
C TYR A 244 7.68 18.52 -1.72
N ILE A 245 6.44 18.26 -1.33
CA ILE A 245 5.29 18.01 -2.20
C ILE A 245 4.35 19.22 -2.06
N ASP A 246 3.86 19.74 -3.18
CA ASP A 246 2.87 20.83 -3.24
C ASP A 246 3.10 21.97 -2.22
N LEU A 247 2.38 21.99 -1.08
CA LEU A 247 2.54 23.00 -0.04
C LEU A 247 3.00 22.39 1.30
N ALA A 248 3.79 23.17 2.04
CA ALA A 248 4.21 22.87 3.40
C ALA A 248 3.71 23.93 4.38
N ILE A 249 3.53 23.54 5.63
CA ILE A 249 3.27 24.50 6.70
C ILE A 249 4.55 25.28 7.02
N GLN A 250 4.45 26.61 7.10
CA GLN A 250 5.49 27.46 7.67
C GLN A 250 5.24 27.68 9.16
N CYS A 251 6.21 27.23 9.94
CA CYS A 251 6.19 27.30 11.39
C CYS A 251 7.19 28.33 11.94
N SER A 252 6.93 28.78 13.15
CA SER A 252 7.74 29.76 13.88
C SER A 252 7.58 29.57 15.38
N SER A 253 8.24 30.40 16.19
CA SER A 253 8.10 30.37 17.65
C SER A 253 6.67 30.53 18.18
N THR A 254 5.76 31.05 17.35
CA THR A 254 4.34 31.23 17.71
C THR A 254 3.38 30.46 16.81
N ALA A 255 3.87 29.79 15.77
CA ALA A 255 3.04 29.12 14.76
C ALA A 255 3.34 27.61 14.75
N TYR A 256 2.35 26.82 15.15
CA TYR A 256 2.44 25.36 15.29
C TYR A 256 1.06 24.72 15.17
N ILE A 257 1.00 23.38 15.17
CA ILE A 257 -0.26 22.62 15.07
C ILE A 257 -0.47 21.84 16.36
N ASN A 258 -1.65 21.97 16.95
CA ASN A 258 -2.12 21.13 18.04
C ASN A 258 -2.99 20.01 17.48
N VAL A 259 -2.66 18.77 17.84
CA VAL A 259 -3.38 17.57 17.47
C VAL A 259 -3.94 16.92 18.74
N SER A 260 -5.08 16.26 18.60
CA SER A 260 -5.64 15.43 19.67
C SER A 260 -4.65 14.31 20.07
N TYR A 261 -4.94 13.68 21.21
CA TYR A 261 -4.15 12.55 21.67
C TYR A 261 -4.10 11.42 20.64
N ILE A 262 -2.91 10.85 20.46
CA ILE A 262 -2.66 9.63 19.69
C ILE A 262 -2.12 8.58 20.66
N ASP A 263 -2.70 7.38 20.63
CA ASP A 263 -2.35 6.33 21.59
C ASP A 263 -0.98 5.68 21.31
N PHE A 264 0.04 6.15 22.02
CA PHE A 264 1.39 5.61 22.01
C PHE A 264 1.72 4.76 23.26
N TYR A 265 0.75 4.50 24.12
CA TYR A 265 0.95 3.85 25.40
C TYR A 265 1.49 2.42 25.25
N ARG A 266 2.76 2.20 25.59
CA ARG A 266 3.46 0.90 25.50
C ARG A 266 3.36 0.25 24.12
N ARG A 267 3.44 1.08 23.08
CA ARG A 267 3.33 0.64 21.68
C ARG A 267 4.59 0.99 20.90
N SER A 268 4.86 0.17 19.89
CA SER A 268 5.83 0.54 18.86
C SER A 268 5.20 1.58 17.93
N PHE A 269 5.99 2.51 17.43
CA PHE A 269 5.53 3.50 16.47
C PHE A 269 6.65 4.00 15.56
N THR A 270 6.27 4.64 14.47
CA THR A 270 7.15 5.42 13.59
C THR A 270 6.50 6.76 13.31
N ILE A 271 7.25 7.85 13.47
CA ILE A 271 6.83 9.19 13.07
C ILE A 271 7.86 9.67 12.04
N GLU A 272 7.38 10.04 10.85
CA GLU A 272 8.24 10.47 9.74
C GLU A 272 7.62 11.64 8.98
N PHE A 273 8.48 12.51 8.44
CA PHE A 273 8.06 13.73 7.76
C PHE A 273 9.23 14.36 6.98
N TRP A 274 8.90 15.25 6.05
CA TRP A 274 9.85 16.15 5.42
C TRP A 274 9.95 17.46 6.20
N PHE A 275 11.16 18.00 6.35
CA PHE A 275 11.35 19.32 6.94
C PHE A 275 12.47 20.11 6.25
N TYR A 276 12.36 21.43 6.32
CA TYR A 276 13.34 22.39 5.83
C TYR A 276 13.53 23.48 6.87
N ILE A 277 14.77 23.83 7.18
CA ILE A 277 15.11 24.92 8.09
C ILE A 277 15.60 26.11 7.28
N ASP A 278 14.88 27.23 7.34
CA ASP A 278 15.27 28.45 6.66
C ASP A 278 16.43 29.13 7.40
N ASN A 279 16.28 29.37 8.69
CA ASN A 279 17.38 29.95 9.48
C ASN A 279 17.25 29.54 10.95
N HIS A 280 18.36 29.12 11.55
CA HIS A 280 18.50 28.94 12.99
C HIS A 280 19.86 29.49 13.46
N THR A 281 19.90 30.05 14.67
CA THR A 281 21.09 30.68 15.26
C THR A 281 21.64 29.92 16.47
N GLY A 282 21.24 28.65 16.61
CA GLY A 282 21.61 27.74 17.70
C GLY A 282 20.48 27.52 18.71
N GLY A 283 20.68 26.57 19.64
CA GLY A 283 19.66 26.13 20.60
C GLY A 283 18.73 25.06 20.03
N ASP A 284 18.07 24.30 20.90
CA ASP A 284 17.31 23.11 20.52
C ASP A 284 16.03 23.47 19.74
N ILE A 285 15.69 22.66 18.74
CA ILE A 285 14.51 22.83 17.87
C ILE A 285 13.56 21.67 18.12
N GLY A 286 12.36 21.95 18.64
CA GLY A 286 11.28 20.96 18.75
C GLY A 286 10.46 20.87 17.46
N LEU A 287 10.47 19.71 16.80
CA LEU A 287 9.73 19.48 15.56
C LEU A 287 8.38 18.81 15.83
N ILE A 288 8.37 17.69 16.56
CA ILE A 288 7.14 17.00 16.95
C ILE A 288 7.27 16.55 18.39
N GLY A 289 6.21 16.69 19.19
CA GLY A 289 6.24 16.23 20.57
C GLY A 289 4.88 15.86 21.12
N GLU A 290 4.90 15.03 22.14
CA GLU A 290 3.77 14.70 23.00
C GLU A 290 4.29 14.73 24.43
N CYS A 291 3.67 15.49 25.33
CA CYS A 291 4.17 15.59 26.70
C CYS A 291 3.01 15.64 27.70
N MET A 292 2.89 14.61 28.53
CA MET A 292 1.91 14.58 29.64
C MET A 292 2.35 15.47 30.78
N ARG A 293 3.62 15.30 31.15
CA ARG A 293 4.30 15.89 32.30
C ARG A 293 5.78 15.71 32.07
N GLY A 294 6.59 16.75 32.32
CA GLY A 294 8.05 16.69 32.21
C GLY A 294 8.67 15.72 33.20
N ASP A 295 8.62 14.44 32.88
CA ASP A 295 9.13 13.30 33.63
C ASP A 295 9.46 12.16 32.65
N THR A 296 10.24 11.21 33.14
CA THR A 296 10.78 10.08 32.37
C THR A 296 9.65 9.20 31.81
N SER A 297 9.81 8.77 30.56
CA SER A 297 8.85 7.95 29.80
C SER A 297 7.50 8.63 29.49
N THR A 298 7.30 9.91 29.82
CA THR A 298 6.00 10.61 29.65
C THR A 298 6.04 11.82 28.72
N CYS A 299 7.20 12.14 28.14
CA CYS A 299 7.30 13.15 27.08
C CYS A 299 8.15 12.66 25.92
N LEU A 300 7.54 12.53 24.76
CA LEU A 300 8.17 12.35 23.47
C LEU A 300 8.70 13.69 22.96
N HIS A 301 9.99 13.72 22.67
CA HIS A 301 10.65 14.86 22.05
C HIS A 301 11.29 14.44 20.73
N LEU A 302 10.86 15.01 19.61
CA LEU A 302 11.45 14.81 18.29
C LEU A 302 11.93 16.16 17.77
N GLY A 303 13.22 16.27 17.45
CA GLY A 303 13.78 17.58 17.17
C GLY A 303 15.24 17.57 16.77
N LEU A 304 15.89 18.72 16.88
CA LEU A 304 17.32 18.90 16.66
C LEU A 304 17.98 19.50 17.91
N LEU A 305 18.97 18.80 18.47
CA LEU A 305 19.85 19.32 19.51
C LEU A 305 20.83 20.34 18.94
N GLY A 306 21.02 21.44 19.66
CA GLY A 306 21.84 22.56 19.22
C GLY A 306 21.41 23.18 17.89
N GLY A 307 20.23 22.81 17.38
CA GLY A 307 19.68 23.22 16.10
C GLY A 307 20.16 22.42 14.89
N SER A 308 21.03 21.42 15.06
CA SER A 308 21.61 20.70 13.91
C SER A 308 21.67 19.18 14.07
N ILE A 309 21.58 18.62 15.28
CA ILE A 309 21.75 17.17 15.48
C ILE A 309 20.39 16.51 15.71
N PRO A 310 19.93 15.59 14.83
CA PRO A 310 18.69 14.84 15.01
C PRO A 310 18.58 14.21 16.40
N TYR A 311 17.41 14.32 17.02
CA TYR A 311 17.21 13.91 18.40
C TYR A 311 15.82 13.32 18.62
N MET A 312 15.79 12.21 19.36
CA MET A 312 14.58 11.58 19.87
C MET A 312 14.77 11.21 21.33
N GLY A 313 13.81 11.56 22.18
CA GLY A 313 13.87 11.21 23.59
C GLY A 313 12.51 10.99 24.23
N PHE A 314 12.53 10.26 25.35
CA PHE A 314 11.39 10.09 26.26
C PHE A 314 11.61 10.77 27.60
N TYR A 315 12.27 11.93 27.61
CA TYR A 315 12.71 12.66 28.81
C TYR A 315 13.76 11.86 29.61
N PHE A 316 15.02 12.32 29.60
CA PHE A 316 16.20 11.62 30.14
C PHE A 316 16.54 10.27 29.50
N ASP A 317 15.69 9.68 28.66
CA ASP A 317 15.98 8.50 27.84
C ASP A 317 16.10 8.91 26.37
N ASP A 318 17.24 9.51 26.08
CA ASP A 318 17.47 10.29 24.87
C ASP A 318 18.40 9.56 23.88
N SER A 319 18.27 9.91 22.61
CA SER A 319 19.05 9.36 21.51
C SER A 319 19.35 10.46 20.50
N GLU A 320 20.60 10.49 20.01
CA GLU A 320 21.09 11.53 19.11
C GLU A 320 21.62 10.92 17.82
N GLY A 321 21.31 11.51 16.67
CA GLY A 321 21.94 11.16 15.39
C GLY A 321 23.36 11.70 15.30
N SER A 322 23.98 11.53 14.13
CA SER A 322 25.34 12.02 13.87
C SER A 322 25.39 13.03 12.72
N THR A 323 24.46 12.94 11.77
CA THR A 323 24.34 13.87 10.66
C THR A 323 24.00 15.28 11.14
N SER A 324 24.85 16.24 10.77
CA SER A 324 24.56 17.67 10.96
C SER A 324 23.59 18.15 9.89
N ILE A 325 22.39 18.54 10.31
CA ILE A 325 21.38 19.16 9.47
C ILE A 325 21.83 20.59 9.11
N LEU A 326 21.83 20.89 7.81
CA LEU A 326 22.17 22.20 7.28
C LEU A 326 20.90 22.99 6.95
N ASN A 327 21.01 24.32 6.98
CA ASN A 327 19.94 25.20 6.53
C ASN A 327 19.76 25.12 5.01
N TYR A 328 18.61 25.58 4.55
CA TYR A 328 18.28 25.80 3.14
C TYR A 328 18.16 24.53 2.28
N GLN A 329 17.83 23.39 2.90
CA GLN A 329 17.54 22.17 2.16
C GLN A 329 16.53 21.28 2.88
N TRP A 330 15.80 20.49 2.09
CA TRP A 330 14.83 19.51 2.59
C TRP A 330 15.53 18.25 3.06
N TYR A 331 15.03 17.70 4.17
CA TYR A 331 15.41 16.40 4.70
C TYR A 331 14.17 15.59 5.00
N HIS A 332 14.23 14.29 4.71
CA HIS A 332 13.30 13.34 5.31
C HIS A 332 13.88 12.86 6.64
N ILE A 333 13.07 12.84 7.70
CA ILE A 333 13.46 12.31 8.99
C ILE A 333 12.43 11.30 9.48
N ALA A 334 12.89 10.18 10.02
CA ALA A 334 12.03 9.19 10.64
C ALA A 334 12.56 8.79 12.01
N PHE A 335 11.63 8.72 12.97
CA PHE A 335 11.86 8.35 14.34
C PHE A 335 11.07 7.08 14.64
N VAL A 336 11.78 5.99 14.92
CA VAL A 336 11.18 4.67 15.15
C VAL A 336 11.37 4.27 16.59
N TYR A 337 10.30 3.85 17.25
CA TYR A 337 10.36 3.19 18.54
C TYR A 337 9.82 1.77 18.43
N ASN A 338 10.65 0.79 18.79
CA ASN A 338 10.25 -0.59 18.95
C ASN A 338 10.10 -0.91 20.44
N ASN A 339 8.85 -0.98 20.93
CA ASN A 339 8.58 -1.19 22.35
C ASN A 339 8.98 -2.59 22.84
N SER A 340 8.93 -3.61 21.99
CA SER A 340 9.24 -5.01 22.39
C SER A 340 10.67 -5.18 22.89
N VAL A 341 11.58 -4.34 22.39
CA VAL A 341 13.01 -4.31 22.75
C VAL A 341 13.45 -2.95 23.32
N ARG A 342 12.51 -2.02 23.49
CA ARG A 342 12.72 -0.63 23.93
C ARG A 342 13.85 0.05 23.18
N GLN A 343 13.74 0.05 21.87
CA GLN A 343 14.76 0.54 20.97
C GLN A 343 14.26 1.77 20.23
N ARG A 344 15.03 2.86 20.28
CA ARG A 344 14.84 4.05 19.45
C ARG A 344 15.77 3.99 18.26
N GLN A 345 15.29 4.43 17.12
CA GLN A 345 16.08 4.56 15.91
C GLN A 345 15.79 5.91 15.26
N ILE A 346 16.83 6.53 14.73
CA ILE A 346 16.75 7.81 14.02
C ILE A 346 17.25 7.55 12.61
N TYR A 347 16.49 7.99 11.61
CA TYR A 347 16.85 7.93 10.21
C TYR A 347 16.83 9.31 9.59
N VAL A 348 17.80 9.60 8.72
CA VAL A 348 17.85 10.83 7.92
C VAL A 348 17.98 10.43 6.46
N ASN A 349 17.12 10.97 5.59
CA ASN A 349 17.05 10.67 4.17
C ASN A 349 17.00 9.16 3.88
N GLY A 350 16.30 8.41 4.72
CA GLY A 350 16.13 6.96 4.58
C GLY A 350 17.24 6.11 5.20
N LEU A 351 18.34 6.72 5.65
CA LEU A 351 19.51 6.02 6.19
C LEU A 351 19.50 6.03 7.72
N LEU A 352 19.83 4.88 8.33
CA LEU A 352 19.93 4.74 9.78
C LEU A 352 21.11 5.54 10.32
N GLU A 353 20.84 6.48 11.23
CA GLU A 353 21.84 7.31 11.89
C GLU A 353 22.23 6.76 13.26
N ASN A 354 21.23 6.37 14.05
CA ASN A 354 21.44 5.82 15.38
C ASN A 354 20.38 4.78 15.72
N ILE A 355 20.81 3.78 16.50
CA ILE A 355 19.99 2.75 17.12
C ILE A 355 20.41 2.63 18.59
N SER A 356 19.52 2.98 19.50
CA SER A 356 19.80 2.98 20.94
C SER A 356 18.74 2.19 21.70
N LEU A 357 19.17 1.46 22.72
CA LEU A 357 18.27 0.83 23.69
C LEU A 357 18.00 1.82 24.83
N SER A 358 16.84 1.69 25.47
CA SER A 358 16.52 2.45 26.69
C SER A 358 17.65 2.36 27.70
N ASN A 359 17.97 3.51 28.29
CA ASN A 359 19.05 3.61 29.25
C ASN A 359 18.72 2.89 30.57
N SER A 360 19.76 2.56 31.35
CA SER A 360 19.59 1.88 32.65
C SER A 360 18.87 2.71 33.72
N LEU A 361 18.65 4.01 33.48
CA LEU A 361 17.99 4.94 34.40
C LEU A 361 16.47 5.06 34.12
N SER A 362 16.01 4.58 32.97
CA SER A 362 14.61 4.50 32.53
C SER A 362 14.32 3.09 32.00
N PRO A 363 14.13 2.09 32.89
CA PRO A 363 13.88 0.72 32.49
C PRO A 363 12.41 0.49 32.11
N THR A 364 11.68 1.51 31.67
CA THR A 364 10.24 1.46 31.42
C THR A 364 9.89 1.84 29.99
N ASP A 365 8.88 1.18 29.45
CA ASP A 365 8.26 1.48 28.17
C ASP A 365 7.84 2.96 28.09
N TYR A 366 7.78 3.54 26.89
CA TYR A 366 7.13 4.84 26.71
C TYR A 366 5.65 4.75 27.12
N LEU A 367 5.22 5.67 28.00
CA LEU A 367 3.93 5.63 28.67
C LEU A 367 2.91 6.56 28.02
N GLY A 368 3.08 6.95 26.74
CA GLY A 368 2.20 7.81 25.90
C GLY A 368 0.68 7.65 26.05
N GLN A 369 0.09 7.94 27.22
CA GLN A 369 -1.26 7.54 27.66
C GLN A 369 -2.29 8.66 27.54
N TYR A 370 -1.85 9.92 27.50
CA TYR A 370 -2.66 11.10 27.25
C TYR A 370 -1.74 12.26 26.86
N GLY A 371 -2.29 13.38 26.40
CA GLY A 371 -1.49 14.54 26.00
C GLY A 371 -1.76 14.93 24.56
N GLN A 372 -1.53 16.19 24.23
CA GLN A 372 -1.67 16.66 22.85
C GLN A 372 -0.39 16.33 22.09
N VAL A 373 -0.55 15.85 20.86
CA VAL A 373 0.54 15.82 19.90
C VAL A 373 0.68 17.23 19.34
N THR A 374 1.92 17.69 19.20
CA THR A 374 2.24 18.98 18.62
C THR A 374 3.14 18.77 17.42
N ILE A 375 2.84 19.46 16.32
CA ILE A 375 3.70 19.56 15.13
C ILE A 375 4.23 20.98 15.10
N CYS A 376 5.50 21.14 14.78
CA CYS A 376 6.26 22.38 14.90
C CYS A 376 6.43 22.89 16.33
N LYS A 377 6.46 21.97 17.30
CA LYS A 377 6.70 22.29 18.72
C LYS A 377 7.06 21.01 19.47
N THR A 378 7.80 21.17 20.57
CA THR A 378 7.96 20.11 21.57
C THR A 378 8.06 20.79 22.93
N ASP A 379 7.14 20.58 23.87
CA ASP A 379 7.28 21.20 25.19
C ASP A 379 8.47 20.59 25.96
N PRO A 380 9.37 21.38 26.59
CA PRO A 380 9.31 22.84 26.79
C PRO A 380 10.05 23.68 25.73
N TRP A 381 10.56 23.08 24.65
CA TRP A 381 11.33 23.73 23.58
C TRP A 381 10.44 24.36 22.49
N PRO A 382 10.28 25.70 22.48
CA PRO A 382 9.63 26.35 21.34
C PRO A 382 10.52 26.22 20.10
N LEU A 383 9.91 26.28 18.91
CA LEU A 383 10.68 26.58 17.71
C LEU A 383 11.36 27.94 17.87
N ASN A 384 12.65 28.01 17.58
CA ASN A 384 13.43 29.25 17.56
C ASN A 384 13.83 29.64 16.12
N SER A 385 13.23 29.00 15.12
CA SER A 385 13.54 29.13 13.70
C SER A 385 12.26 29.26 12.85
N ILE A 386 12.42 29.71 11.60
CA ILE A 386 11.44 29.45 10.56
C ILE A 386 11.73 28.06 10.00
N THR A 387 10.75 27.17 10.14
CA THR A 387 10.84 25.77 9.70
C THR A 387 9.63 25.45 8.83
N TYR A 388 9.85 24.75 7.73
CA TYR A 388 8.78 24.17 6.92
C TYR A 388 8.67 22.67 7.24
N ILE A 389 7.45 22.17 7.42
CA ILE A 389 7.15 20.75 7.63
C ILE A 389 6.12 20.29 6.61
N ASP A 390 6.29 19.07 6.10
CA ASP A 390 5.48 18.52 5.02
C ASP A 390 5.35 16.98 5.15
N GLN A 391 4.26 16.42 4.63
CA GLN A 391 3.94 14.98 4.59
C GLN A 391 4.17 14.24 5.91
N VAL A 392 3.59 14.73 7.01
CA VAL A 392 3.76 14.12 8.34
C VAL A 392 2.95 12.85 8.46
N SER A 393 3.58 11.71 8.78
CA SER A 393 2.88 10.44 9.01
C SER A 393 3.22 9.81 10.36
N VAL A 394 2.22 9.18 10.96
CA VAL A 394 2.31 8.46 12.24
C VAL A 394 1.82 7.03 12.03
N ILE A 395 2.68 6.07 12.31
CA ILE A 395 2.43 4.64 12.12
C ILE A 395 2.54 3.93 13.47
N GLN A 396 1.53 3.14 13.88
CA GLN A 396 1.50 2.40 15.15
C GLN A 396 2.29 1.07 15.13
N ARG A 397 3.41 1.07 14.41
CA ARG A 397 4.41 0.00 14.46
C ARG A 397 5.79 0.57 14.15
N ALA A 398 6.80 -0.22 14.50
CA ALA A 398 8.16 0.06 14.05
C ALA A 398 8.28 -0.33 12.57
N LYS A 399 8.55 0.66 11.70
CA LYS A 399 8.89 0.42 10.29
C LYS A 399 10.29 -0.18 10.17
N THR A 400 10.50 -0.95 9.12
CA THR A 400 11.81 -1.47 8.74
C THR A 400 12.64 -0.41 8.02
N ALA A 401 13.97 -0.60 7.97
CA ALA A 401 14.86 0.31 7.27
C ALA A 401 14.53 0.44 5.77
N ASN A 402 14.07 -0.64 5.12
CA ASN A 402 13.66 -0.59 3.70
C ASN A 402 12.42 0.28 3.50
N GLU A 403 11.40 0.14 4.36
CA GLU A 403 10.20 0.97 4.27
C GLU A 403 10.50 2.45 4.54
N ILE A 404 11.49 2.76 5.38
CA ILE A 404 11.90 4.15 5.64
C ILE A 404 12.74 4.69 4.47
N LEU A 405 13.58 3.84 3.86
CA LEU A 405 14.32 4.20 2.66
C LEU A 405 13.39 4.48 1.48
N ASP A 406 12.34 3.68 1.31
CA ASP A 406 11.34 3.89 0.28
C ASP A 406 10.56 5.19 0.52
N ASP A 407 10.03 5.42 1.74
CA ASP A 407 9.32 6.67 2.07
C ASP A 407 10.19 7.93 1.85
N ALA A 408 11.50 7.84 2.11
CA ALA A 408 12.43 8.95 1.91
C ALA A 408 12.88 9.15 0.45
N THR A 409 12.81 8.12 -0.41
CA THR A 409 13.54 8.14 -1.69
C THR A 409 12.75 7.77 -2.93
N LEU A 410 11.66 7.00 -2.78
CA LEU A 410 10.70 6.75 -3.86
C LEU A 410 9.74 7.95 -3.92
N ILE A 411 9.81 8.72 -4.99
CA ILE A 411 8.92 9.87 -5.19
C ILE A 411 7.54 9.38 -5.63
N ALA A 412 7.50 8.46 -6.61
CA ALA A 412 6.25 7.94 -7.16
C ALA A 412 6.43 6.51 -7.67
N TYR A 413 5.37 5.70 -7.55
CA TYR A 413 5.27 4.37 -8.13
C TYR A 413 3.89 4.16 -8.75
N TYR A 414 3.82 3.81 -10.03
CA TYR A 414 2.56 3.49 -10.71
C TYR A 414 2.62 2.05 -11.22
N SER A 415 1.81 1.18 -10.63
CA SER A 415 1.67 -0.22 -11.08
C SER A 415 0.85 -0.33 -12.37
N PHE A 416 -0.10 0.58 -12.59
CA PHE A 416 -1.09 0.51 -13.68
C PHE A 416 -2.04 -0.70 -13.64
N ASP A 417 -1.95 -1.52 -12.60
CA ASP A 417 -2.89 -2.61 -12.31
C ASP A 417 -4.34 -2.13 -12.39
N CYS A 418 -5.20 -2.89 -13.06
CA CYS A 418 -6.62 -2.56 -13.20
C CYS A 418 -6.89 -1.16 -13.82
N GLY A 419 -5.93 -0.56 -14.52
CA GLY A 419 -6.03 0.79 -15.07
C GLY A 419 -5.93 1.90 -14.03
N SER A 420 -5.42 1.57 -12.84
CA SER A 420 -5.12 2.55 -11.82
C SER A 420 -4.07 3.54 -12.35
N ILE A 421 -4.34 4.82 -12.12
CA ILE A 421 -3.38 5.90 -12.33
C ILE A 421 -2.92 6.47 -10.99
N LEU A 422 -3.36 5.88 -9.88
CA LEU A 422 -3.00 6.34 -8.55
C LEU A 422 -1.53 6.02 -8.27
N ASP A 423 -0.82 6.99 -7.70
CA ASP A 423 0.53 6.78 -7.18
C ASP A 423 0.44 5.77 -6.04
N SER A 424 1.00 4.59 -6.22
CA SER A 424 1.16 3.54 -5.22
C SER A 424 2.43 3.72 -4.37
N GLY A 425 3.22 4.75 -4.64
CA GLY A 425 4.36 5.22 -3.85
C GLY A 425 3.94 6.24 -2.77
N PRO A 426 4.87 6.62 -1.88
CA PRO A 426 4.55 7.20 -0.56
C PRO A 426 3.96 8.61 -0.56
N ASN A 427 3.96 9.32 -1.69
CA ASN A 427 3.61 10.74 -1.76
C ASN A 427 2.23 11.02 -2.40
N LEU A 428 1.51 9.98 -2.85
CA LEU A 428 0.14 10.05 -3.36
C LEU A 428 -0.06 11.08 -4.49
N LEU A 429 0.93 11.23 -5.36
CA LEU A 429 0.95 12.30 -6.34
C LEU A 429 -0.23 12.24 -7.32
N GLU A 430 -0.82 13.41 -7.60
CA GLU A 430 -1.87 13.54 -8.59
C GLU A 430 -1.37 13.13 -9.99
N SER A 431 -2.26 12.50 -10.75
CA SER A 431 -1.96 12.07 -12.11
C SER A 431 -3.18 12.14 -13.02
N ILE A 432 -2.90 12.20 -14.33
CA ILE A 432 -3.89 12.21 -15.40
C ILE A 432 -3.42 11.25 -16.49
N ALA A 433 -4.34 10.46 -17.02
CA ALA A 433 -4.10 9.61 -18.17
C ALA A 433 -5.17 9.86 -19.24
N VAL A 434 -4.72 10.17 -20.47
CA VAL A 434 -5.59 10.39 -21.62
C VAL A 434 -5.26 9.39 -22.72
N GLY A 435 -6.28 8.77 -23.32
CA GLY A 435 -6.14 8.03 -24.57
C GLY A 435 -5.37 6.71 -24.49
N GLN A 436 -5.20 6.14 -23.29
CA GLN A 436 -4.67 4.79 -23.09
C GLN A 436 -5.75 3.73 -23.10
N THR A 437 -5.34 2.50 -23.36
CA THR A 437 -6.13 1.28 -23.11
C THR A 437 -5.36 0.32 -22.23
N MET A 438 -6.03 -0.65 -21.62
CA MET A 438 -5.39 -1.69 -20.81
C MET A 438 -4.89 -2.86 -21.66
N ILE A 439 -3.77 -3.44 -21.23
CA ILE A 439 -3.22 -4.70 -21.75
C ILE A 439 -2.69 -5.55 -20.59
N THR A 440 -2.38 -6.81 -20.86
CA THR A 440 -1.61 -7.62 -19.91
C THR A 440 -0.20 -7.05 -19.73
N GLY A 441 0.13 -6.75 -18.48
CA GLY A 441 1.41 -6.19 -18.05
C GLY A 441 2.54 -7.21 -17.99
N ARG A 442 3.71 -6.73 -17.61
CA ARG A 442 4.80 -7.56 -17.10
C ARG A 442 4.44 -8.09 -15.71
N VAL A 443 3.79 -7.27 -14.89
CA VAL A 443 3.18 -7.62 -13.61
C VAL A 443 1.69 -7.34 -13.77
N LYS A 444 0.86 -8.40 -13.74
CA LYS A 444 -0.60 -8.32 -13.91
C LYS A 444 -1.05 -7.49 -15.14
N ASP A 445 -1.42 -6.21 -14.97
CA ASP A 445 -1.97 -5.36 -16.02
C ASP A 445 -1.10 -4.12 -16.27
N ALA A 446 -1.21 -3.54 -17.46
CA ALA A 446 -0.42 -2.38 -17.87
C ALA A 446 -1.24 -1.44 -18.75
N ILE A 447 -0.76 -0.20 -18.90
CA ILE A 447 -1.31 0.75 -19.86
C ILE A 447 -0.64 0.61 -21.24
N LEU A 448 -1.43 0.81 -22.29
CA LEU A 448 -1.00 0.83 -23.69
C LEU A 448 -1.24 2.22 -24.29
N PHE A 449 -0.18 2.81 -24.83
CA PHE A 449 -0.23 4.02 -25.64
C PHE A 449 -0.44 3.62 -27.11
N ASN A 450 -1.67 3.76 -27.63
CA ASN A 450 -2.03 3.38 -29.00
C ASN A 450 -2.71 4.49 -29.83
N SER A 451 -2.85 5.69 -29.27
CA SER A 451 -3.42 6.86 -29.95
C SER A 451 -2.40 7.99 -30.03
N THR A 452 -2.54 8.87 -31.02
CA THR A 452 -1.62 10.01 -31.23
C THR A 452 -1.69 11.07 -30.13
N ASN A 453 -2.71 11.01 -29.28
CA ASN A 453 -2.90 11.94 -28.16
C ASN A 453 -2.77 11.22 -26.81
N ALA A 454 -2.26 9.98 -26.79
CA ALA A 454 -2.13 9.22 -25.57
C ALA A 454 -0.98 9.77 -24.70
N TYR A 455 -1.25 10.08 -23.43
CA TYR A 455 -0.21 10.49 -22.48
C TYR A 455 -0.65 10.25 -21.03
N PHE A 456 0.31 9.84 -20.21
CA PHE A 456 0.17 9.83 -18.75
C PHE A 456 1.00 10.99 -18.20
N ARG A 457 0.48 11.75 -17.24
CA ARG A 457 1.20 12.85 -16.60
C ARG A 457 0.96 12.83 -15.11
N THR A 458 1.99 13.14 -14.35
CA THR A 458 1.93 13.43 -12.91
C THR A 458 2.69 14.73 -12.61
N SER A 459 2.40 15.35 -11.47
CA SER A 459 2.94 16.65 -11.04
C SER A 459 3.68 16.56 -9.70
N SER A 460 4.12 17.70 -9.20
CA SER A 460 4.61 17.85 -7.82
C SER A 460 6.02 17.29 -7.57
N PHE A 461 6.85 17.23 -8.62
CA PHE A 461 8.24 16.78 -8.52
C PHE A 461 9.21 17.95 -8.29
N MET A 462 9.35 18.42 -7.05
CA MET A 462 10.30 19.50 -6.71
C MET A 462 11.76 19.10 -6.96
N THR A 463 12.11 17.83 -6.74
CA THR A 463 13.48 17.31 -6.87
C THR A 463 14.02 17.43 -8.30
N PHE A 464 13.20 17.24 -9.34
CA PHE A 464 13.61 17.51 -10.72
C PHE A 464 13.86 19.00 -11.01
N GLY A 465 13.32 19.89 -10.18
CA GLY A 465 13.54 21.33 -10.21
C GLY A 465 14.86 21.78 -9.60
N ILE A 466 15.55 20.92 -8.85
CA ILE A 466 16.78 21.25 -8.12
C ILE A 466 18.02 20.95 -8.98
N ALA A 467 18.95 21.91 -9.04
CA ALA A 467 20.17 21.76 -9.81
C ALA A 467 21.00 20.57 -9.35
N ASN A 468 21.45 19.76 -10.32
CA ASN A 468 22.29 18.59 -10.11
C ASN A 468 21.69 17.51 -9.18
N GLN A 469 20.38 17.56 -8.90
CA GLN A 469 19.70 16.54 -8.12
C GLN A 469 19.86 15.18 -8.78
N SER A 470 20.24 14.18 -7.98
CA SER A 470 20.33 12.80 -8.46
C SER A 470 18.93 12.22 -8.60
N PHE A 471 18.73 11.32 -9.55
CA PHE A 471 17.44 10.66 -9.75
C PHE A 471 17.59 9.29 -10.39
N SER A 472 16.54 8.49 -10.28
CA SER A 472 16.38 7.25 -11.05
C SER A 472 14.96 7.12 -11.56
N ILE A 473 14.79 6.67 -12.80
CA ILE A 473 13.48 6.33 -13.37
C ILE A 473 13.58 4.90 -13.87
N ALA A 474 12.75 4.02 -13.32
CA ALA A 474 12.66 2.62 -13.68
C ALA A 474 11.26 2.33 -14.24
N LEU A 475 11.19 1.57 -15.34
CA LEU A 475 9.92 1.16 -15.93
C LEU A 475 10.10 -0.06 -16.83
N TRP A 476 9.02 -0.80 -17.01
CA TRP A 476 8.92 -1.82 -18.06
C TRP A 476 8.25 -1.23 -19.30
N ILE A 477 8.83 -1.48 -20.47
CA ILE A 477 8.23 -1.08 -21.75
C ILE A 477 8.07 -2.24 -22.72
N LYS A 478 7.04 -2.16 -23.55
CA LYS A 478 6.79 -3.06 -24.67
C LYS A 478 6.49 -2.26 -25.94
N PRO A 479 7.51 -1.71 -26.61
CA PRO A 479 7.32 -0.84 -27.76
C PRO A 479 6.67 -1.59 -28.93
N VAL A 480 5.66 -0.98 -29.55
CA VAL A 480 5.04 -1.46 -30.80
C VAL A 480 5.74 -0.86 -32.01
N ASN A 481 6.32 0.33 -31.85
CA ASN A 481 7.29 0.93 -32.75
C ASN A 481 8.45 1.53 -31.94
N LEU A 482 9.58 1.79 -32.60
CA LEU A 482 10.75 2.40 -31.96
C LEU A 482 10.78 3.90 -32.29
N ARG A 483 9.77 4.66 -31.88
CA ARG A 483 9.72 6.09 -32.16
C ARG A 483 9.02 6.85 -31.03
N GLY A 484 9.47 8.07 -30.78
CA GLY A 484 8.75 9.02 -29.94
C GLY A 484 9.23 9.08 -28.49
N ILE A 485 8.62 9.99 -27.74
CA ILE A 485 8.98 10.31 -26.36
C ILE A 485 8.35 9.33 -25.39
N LEU A 486 9.20 8.75 -24.54
CA LEU A 486 8.80 7.84 -23.49
C LEU A 486 8.74 8.55 -22.14
N VAL A 487 9.78 9.30 -21.74
CA VAL A 487 9.81 10.06 -20.49
C VAL A 487 10.19 11.51 -20.79
N HIS A 488 9.39 12.44 -20.27
CA HIS A 488 9.54 13.87 -20.47
C HIS A 488 9.28 14.62 -19.16
N ILE A 489 10.07 15.66 -18.88
CA ILE A 489 9.85 16.57 -17.75
C ILE A 489 9.65 18.01 -18.20
N SER A 490 8.81 18.76 -17.50
CA SER A 490 8.57 20.19 -17.79
C SER A 490 8.09 20.95 -16.56
N ASN A 491 8.33 22.26 -16.50
CA ASN A 491 7.78 23.11 -15.44
C ASN A 491 6.35 23.59 -15.73
N GLN A 492 5.75 23.17 -16.84
CA GLN A 492 4.39 23.51 -17.23
C GLN A 492 3.59 22.24 -17.52
N SER A 493 2.31 22.25 -17.17
CA SER A 493 1.43 21.09 -17.40
C SER A 493 1.26 20.78 -18.89
N THR A 494 1.39 21.78 -19.77
CA THR A 494 1.30 21.66 -21.23
C THR A 494 2.48 20.96 -21.89
N GLY A 495 3.57 20.73 -21.15
CA GLY A 495 4.78 20.05 -21.62
C GLY A 495 5.81 20.95 -22.31
N ASP A 496 5.65 22.28 -22.24
CA ASP A 496 6.59 23.26 -22.78
C ASP A 496 7.30 24.05 -21.65
N GLY A 497 7.66 25.32 -21.85
CA GLY A 497 8.43 26.09 -20.88
C GLY A 497 9.88 25.60 -20.75
N TRP A 498 10.36 25.42 -19.51
CA TRP A 498 11.56 24.63 -19.27
C TRP A 498 11.17 23.16 -19.37
N CYS A 499 11.72 22.46 -20.36
CA CYS A 499 11.35 21.09 -20.67
C CYS A 499 12.58 20.27 -21.03
N MET A 500 12.50 18.95 -20.85
CA MET A 500 13.54 18.03 -21.26
C MET A 500 12.95 16.62 -21.49
N PRO A 501 13.03 16.08 -22.72
CA PRO A 501 12.85 14.65 -22.95
C PRO A 501 14.03 13.90 -22.32
N LEU A 502 13.75 12.95 -21.44
CA LEU A 502 14.78 12.15 -20.75
C LEU A 502 15.04 10.83 -21.46
N LEU A 503 13.99 10.18 -21.93
CA LEU A 503 14.05 8.84 -22.52
C LEU A 503 13.08 8.73 -23.70
N GLY A 504 13.50 8.08 -24.77
CA GLY A 504 12.63 7.82 -25.92
C GLY A 504 13.41 7.36 -27.13
N PHE A 505 12.75 7.31 -28.29
CA PHE A 505 13.34 6.86 -29.52
C PHE A 505 13.43 7.98 -30.55
N ASN A 506 14.52 8.02 -31.30
CA ASN A 506 14.67 8.94 -32.43
C ASN A 506 13.98 8.39 -33.70
N SER A 507 14.03 9.17 -34.78
CA SER A 507 13.42 8.79 -36.07
C SER A 507 14.06 7.58 -36.76
N LEU A 508 15.22 7.12 -36.28
CA LEU A 508 15.95 5.95 -36.80
C LEU A 508 15.68 4.66 -36.01
N GLY A 509 14.83 4.69 -34.98
CA GLY A 509 14.59 3.49 -34.16
C GLY A 509 15.55 3.30 -33.00
N ILE A 510 16.37 4.31 -32.70
CA ILE A 510 17.42 4.22 -31.69
C ILE A 510 16.89 4.75 -30.37
N LEU A 511 17.02 3.97 -29.30
CA LEU A 511 16.69 4.44 -27.94
C LEU A 511 17.77 5.41 -27.47
N ILE A 512 17.32 6.56 -26.98
CA ILE A 512 18.14 7.63 -26.43
C ILE A 512 17.74 7.83 -24.97
N ALA A 513 18.71 7.72 -24.08
CA ALA A 513 18.60 8.23 -22.71
C ALA A 513 19.49 9.48 -22.61
N GLN A 514 18.94 10.61 -22.21
CA GLN A 514 19.65 11.89 -22.17
C GLN A 514 19.33 12.68 -20.91
N VAL A 515 20.30 13.49 -20.48
CA VAL A 515 20.18 14.47 -19.39
C VAL A 515 21.08 15.64 -19.74
N SER A 516 20.51 16.84 -19.93
CA SER A 516 21.26 18.02 -20.36
C SER A 516 22.03 17.72 -21.67
N SER A 517 23.35 17.83 -21.67
CA SER A 517 24.23 17.48 -22.81
C SER A 517 24.66 16.01 -22.86
N LEU A 518 24.33 15.21 -21.83
CA LEU A 518 24.69 13.79 -21.76
C LEU A 518 23.74 12.95 -22.59
N MET A 519 24.27 11.92 -23.24
CA MET A 519 23.49 11.01 -24.08
C MET A 519 24.07 9.60 -24.08
N ILE A 520 23.21 8.61 -23.86
CA ILE A 520 23.44 7.19 -24.11
C ILE A 520 22.56 6.76 -25.27
N ILE A 521 23.14 5.96 -26.16
CA ILE A 521 22.51 5.53 -27.41
C ILE A 521 22.45 4.00 -27.43
N VAL A 522 21.27 3.43 -27.63
CA VAL A 522 21.08 1.98 -27.82
C VAL A 522 20.61 1.73 -29.26
N PRO A 523 21.50 1.27 -30.17
CA PRO A 523 21.20 1.20 -31.60
C PRO A 523 20.13 0.17 -31.99
N ALA A 524 19.91 -0.85 -31.15
CA ALA A 524 18.97 -1.92 -31.41
C ALA A 524 18.13 -2.19 -30.15
N PHE A 525 16.82 -2.20 -30.31
CA PHE A 525 15.87 -2.43 -29.22
C PHE A 525 14.78 -3.41 -29.67
N PRO A 526 14.38 -4.39 -28.83
CA PRO A 526 13.39 -5.38 -29.22
C PRO A 526 11.98 -4.77 -29.30
N LEU A 527 11.24 -5.10 -30.36
CA LEU A 527 9.83 -4.77 -30.50
C LEU A 527 8.94 -5.84 -29.85
N ASN A 528 7.82 -5.40 -29.27
CA ASN A 528 6.77 -6.26 -28.71
C ASN A 528 7.25 -7.23 -27.61
N VAL A 529 8.35 -6.90 -26.92
CA VAL A 529 8.89 -7.65 -25.78
C VAL A 529 9.01 -6.71 -24.59
N TRP A 530 8.50 -7.15 -23.44
CA TRP A 530 8.69 -6.44 -22.18
C TRP A 530 10.19 -6.35 -21.85
N THR A 531 10.70 -5.14 -21.77
CA THR A 531 12.10 -4.84 -21.46
C THR A 531 12.12 -3.85 -20.29
N HIS A 532 12.85 -4.18 -19.23
CA HIS A 532 13.03 -3.28 -18.10
C HIS A 532 14.12 -2.27 -18.43
N ILE A 533 13.84 -0.99 -18.22
CA ILE A 533 14.80 0.09 -18.44
C ILE A 533 14.91 0.89 -17.14
N VAL A 534 16.15 1.17 -16.73
CA VAL A 534 16.42 2.13 -15.66
C VAL A 534 17.40 3.20 -16.14
N GLN A 535 16.97 4.45 -16.10
CA GLN A 535 17.84 5.61 -16.28
C GLN A 535 18.19 6.19 -14.91
N THR A 536 19.48 6.30 -14.59
CA THR A 536 19.94 6.95 -13.36
C THR A 536 20.87 8.11 -13.68
N PHE A 537 20.87 9.12 -12.82
CA PHE A 537 21.77 10.26 -12.92
C PHE A 537 22.27 10.69 -11.54
N SER A 538 23.56 10.97 -11.43
CA SER A 538 24.15 11.73 -10.32
C SER A 538 25.37 12.51 -10.82
N MET A 539 25.76 13.56 -10.09
CA MET A 539 27.00 14.29 -10.43
C MET A 539 28.25 13.42 -10.27
N GLN A 540 28.22 12.43 -9.37
CA GLN A 540 29.36 11.57 -9.08
C GLN A 540 29.55 10.50 -10.16
N ASN A 541 28.47 9.82 -10.56
CA ASN A 541 28.54 8.68 -11.46
C ASN A 541 28.06 8.99 -12.89
N GLY A 542 27.49 10.18 -13.10
CA GLY A 542 26.95 10.61 -14.38
C GLY A 542 25.65 9.92 -14.75
N LEU A 543 25.34 9.95 -16.05
CA LEU A 543 24.17 9.28 -16.62
C LEU A 543 24.48 7.80 -16.83
N GLN A 544 23.63 6.93 -16.29
CA GLN A 544 23.71 5.49 -16.52
C GLN A 544 22.39 4.96 -17.06
N LEU A 545 22.48 3.96 -17.93
CA LEU A 545 21.34 3.21 -18.44
C LEU A 545 21.51 1.74 -18.10
N TYR A 546 20.48 1.11 -17.55
CA TYR A 546 20.40 -0.31 -17.29
C TYR A 546 19.28 -0.91 -18.15
N MET A 547 19.49 -2.13 -18.63
CA MET A 547 18.48 -2.92 -19.33
C MET A 547 18.39 -4.31 -18.72
N ASN A 548 17.17 -4.73 -18.35
CA ASN A 548 16.89 -6.03 -17.73
C ASN A 548 17.82 -6.35 -16.55
N GLY A 549 17.95 -5.39 -15.62
CA GLY A 549 18.82 -5.51 -14.44
C GLY A 549 20.29 -5.14 -14.68
N THR A 550 20.77 -5.31 -15.91
CA THR A 550 22.20 -5.15 -16.24
C THR A 550 22.58 -3.73 -16.65
N LEU A 551 23.73 -3.23 -16.18
CA LEU A 551 24.28 -1.94 -16.63
C LEU A 551 24.63 -2.01 -18.12
N TYR A 552 24.01 -1.16 -18.93
CA TYR A 552 24.30 -1.03 -20.35
C TYR A 552 25.49 -0.11 -20.59
N GLN A 553 25.43 1.12 -20.07
CA GLN A 553 26.47 2.14 -20.30
C GLN A 553 26.45 3.21 -19.20
N THR A 554 27.60 3.86 -19.01
CA THR A 554 27.78 5.09 -18.20
C THR A 554 28.39 6.20 -19.06
N VAL A 555 27.93 7.43 -18.86
CA VAL A 555 28.52 8.66 -19.41
C VAL A 555 28.77 9.61 -18.25
N VAL A 556 29.99 10.17 -18.19
CA VAL A 556 30.44 11.05 -17.09
C VAL A 556 29.49 12.22 -16.89
N GLY A 557 29.24 12.58 -15.63
CA GLY A 557 28.30 13.63 -15.25
C GLY A 557 28.62 15.00 -15.84
N ALA A 558 27.57 15.72 -16.21
CA ALA A 558 27.59 17.13 -16.57
C ALA A 558 26.52 17.86 -15.75
N PRO A 559 26.73 19.16 -15.45
CA PRO A 559 25.75 19.92 -14.69
C PRO A 559 24.39 20.00 -15.38
N MET A 560 23.34 20.01 -14.57
CA MET A 560 21.97 20.26 -14.98
C MET A 560 21.43 21.46 -14.19
N THR A 561 20.87 22.44 -14.90
CA THR A 561 20.36 23.70 -14.33
C THR A 561 18.84 23.87 -14.60
N PRO A 562 17.99 23.13 -13.89
CA PRO A 562 16.54 23.32 -13.85
C PRO A 562 16.14 24.63 -13.15
N PRO A 563 14.87 25.07 -13.27
CA PRO A 563 14.44 26.42 -12.89
C PRO A 563 14.12 26.61 -11.39
N TYR A 564 14.43 25.65 -10.51
CA TYR A 564 14.05 25.65 -9.10
C TYR A 564 12.54 25.81 -8.89
N GLN A 565 11.77 24.91 -9.51
CA GLN A 565 10.31 24.86 -9.45
C GLN A 565 9.84 23.42 -9.44
N SER A 566 8.63 23.19 -8.93
CA SER A 566 7.95 21.91 -9.08
C SER A 566 7.76 21.54 -10.55
N MET A 567 8.04 20.28 -10.88
CA MET A 567 8.05 19.77 -12.25
C MET A 567 6.91 18.77 -12.47
N TYR A 568 6.50 18.65 -13.73
CA TYR A 568 5.65 17.60 -14.25
C TYR A 568 6.50 16.52 -14.88
N VAL A 569 6.11 15.25 -14.69
CA VAL A 569 6.64 14.10 -15.43
C VAL A 569 5.53 13.61 -16.34
N SER A 570 5.85 13.43 -17.62
CA SER A 570 4.93 12.96 -18.65
C SER A 570 5.50 11.78 -19.40
N ILE A 571 4.62 10.82 -19.69
CA ILE A 571 4.95 9.57 -20.33
C ILE A 571 4.09 9.40 -21.59
N GLY A 572 4.71 8.92 -22.66
CA GLY A 572 4.01 8.62 -23.91
C GLY A 572 3.90 9.80 -24.87
N SER A 573 4.02 11.04 -24.39
CA SER A 573 4.03 12.25 -25.20
C SER A 573 4.65 13.43 -24.43
N GLN A 574 5.14 14.42 -25.17
CA GLN A 574 5.47 15.75 -24.63
C GLN A 574 4.38 16.79 -24.90
N GLN A 575 3.53 16.56 -25.91
CA GLN A 575 2.63 17.60 -26.41
C GLN A 575 1.25 17.45 -25.76
N MET A 576 1.01 18.22 -24.71
CA MET A 576 -0.24 18.24 -23.95
C MET A 576 -0.94 19.60 -24.07
N GLY A 577 -0.92 20.14 -25.29
CA GLY A 577 -1.47 21.47 -25.63
C GLY A 577 -0.42 22.58 -25.82
N GLY A 578 0.85 22.33 -25.46
CA GLY A 578 1.96 23.27 -25.63
C GLY A 578 2.78 23.10 -26.92
N SER A 579 3.89 23.85 -26.99
CA SER A 579 4.91 23.71 -28.06
C SER A 579 5.88 22.54 -27.78
N SER A 580 6.48 21.96 -28.83
CA SER A 580 7.43 20.83 -28.66
C SER A 580 8.74 21.29 -28.04
N CYS A 581 9.32 20.47 -27.17
CA CYS A 581 10.66 20.68 -26.63
C CYS A 581 11.72 20.44 -27.72
N MET A 582 12.30 21.53 -28.25
CA MET A 582 13.08 21.49 -29.50
C MET A 582 14.54 21.02 -29.35
N TRP A 583 15.07 20.89 -28.12
CA TRP A 583 16.47 20.53 -27.88
C TRP A 583 16.62 19.08 -27.47
N SER A 584 16.34 18.16 -28.38
CA SER A 584 16.38 16.73 -28.10
C SER A 584 16.84 15.90 -29.29
N ALA A 585 17.56 14.80 -29.03
CA ALA A 585 17.83 13.77 -30.04
C ALA A 585 16.68 12.76 -30.17
N ILE A 586 15.68 12.83 -29.30
CA ILE A 586 14.47 12.00 -29.31
C ILE A 586 13.46 12.62 -30.28
N ASP A 587 12.75 11.78 -31.04
CA ASP A 587 11.72 12.23 -31.96
C ASP A 587 10.54 12.82 -31.19
N PRO A 588 10.05 14.03 -31.52
CA PRO A 588 9.00 14.70 -30.76
C PRO A 588 7.63 14.02 -30.81
N CYS A 589 7.45 12.98 -31.64
CA CYS A 589 6.20 12.23 -31.74
C CYS A 589 5.87 11.46 -30.44
N PRO A 590 4.59 11.08 -30.24
CA PRO A 590 4.18 10.19 -29.15
C PRO A 590 4.80 8.80 -29.27
N TYR A 591 5.14 8.20 -28.13
CA TYR A 591 5.51 6.79 -28.04
C TYR A 591 4.29 5.89 -28.21
N ALA A 592 4.50 4.74 -28.86
CA ALA A 592 3.49 3.70 -29.00
C ALA A 592 3.98 2.37 -28.43
N GLY A 593 3.31 1.89 -27.39
CA GLY A 593 3.65 0.63 -26.74
C GLY A 593 3.08 0.50 -25.34
N GLY A 594 3.29 -0.67 -24.74
CA GLY A 594 2.95 -0.94 -23.35
C GLY A 594 3.92 -0.27 -22.39
N LEU A 595 3.41 0.12 -21.22
CA LEU A 595 4.19 0.57 -20.09
C LEU A 595 3.63 -0.01 -18.80
N ASP A 596 4.54 -0.44 -17.94
CA ASP A 596 4.20 -1.07 -16.68
C ASP A 596 5.21 -0.67 -15.58
N GLU A 597 4.79 -0.72 -14.32
CA GLU A 597 5.66 -0.66 -13.14
C GLU A 597 6.60 0.58 -13.09
N LEU A 598 6.08 1.78 -13.36
CA LEU A 598 6.85 3.04 -13.35
C LEU A 598 7.24 3.44 -11.93
N ARG A 599 8.54 3.57 -11.66
CA ARG A 599 9.09 4.07 -10.39
C ARG A 599 10.02 5.26 -10.62
N ILE A 600 9.88 6.28 -9.79
CA ILE A 600 10.70 7.50 -9.86
C ILE A 600 11.31 7.75 -8.49
N TYR A 601 12.63 7.88 -8.43
CA TYR A 601 13.40 8.07 -7.21
C TYR A 601 14.13 9.42 -7.20
N ASN A 602 14.24 10.04 -6.03
CA ASN A 602 15.01 11.29 -5.80
C ASN A 602 16.52 11.07 -5.65
N ARG A 603 17.01 9.87 -5.99
CA ARG A 603 18.41 9.49 -5.87
C ARG A 603 18.81 8.52 -6.98
N GLN A 604 20.11 8.31 -7.12
CA GLN A 604 20.64 7.19 -7.86
C GLN A 604 20.46 5.90 -7.04
N ILE A 605 19.67 4.96 -7.56
CA ILE A 605 19.55 3.60 -7.00
C ILE A 605 20.73 2.73 -7.48
N ASN A 606 21.13 1.76 -6.67
CA ASN A 606 22.27 0.89 -6.98
C ASN A 606 21.86 -0.36 -7.77
N ALA A 607 22.85 -1.12 -8.27
CA ALA A 607 22.60 -2.32 -9.09
C ALA A 607 21.77 -3.40 -8.37
N THR A 608 21.96 -3.60 -7.07
CA THR A 608 21.18 -4.58 -6.28
C THR A 608 19.70 -4.18 -6.20
N GLU A 609 19.43 -2.88 -6.02
CA GLU A 609 18.06 -2.35 -6.01
C GLU A 609 17.42 -2.50 -7.40
N ILE A 610 18.17 -2.20 -8.46
CA ILE A 610 17.74 -2.36 -9.86
C ILE A 610 17.42 -3.83 -10.16
N ASP A 611 18.26 -4.76 -9.71
CA ASP A 611 18.04 -6.19 -9.90
C ASP A 611 16.71 -6.60 -9.24
N SER A 612 16.43 -6.12 -8.02
CA SER A 612 15.22 -6.48 -7.26
C SER A 612 13.91 -6.03 -7.91
N ILE A 613 13.91 -4.92 -8.64
CA ILE A 613 12.72 -4.41 -9.35
C ILE A 613 12.65 -4.90 -10.82
N SER A 614 13.68 -5.61 -11.28
CA SER A 614 13.78 -6.14 -12.66
C SER A 614 13.48 -7.63 -12.80
N SER A 615 13.42 -8.36 -11.68
CA SER A 615 13.00 -9.77 -11.60
C SER A 615 11.48 -9.89 -11.61
#